data_AF-A0A822IVD2-F1
#
_entry.id   AF-A0A822IVD2-F1
#
_cell.length_a   1.000
_cell.length_b   1.000
_cell.length_c   1.000
_cell.angle_alpha   90.00
_cell.angle_beta   90.00
_cell.angle_gamma   90.00
#
_symmetry.space_group_name_H-M   'P 1'
#
loop_
_entity.id
_entity.type
_entity.pdbx_description
1 polymer ?
#
loop_
_entity_poly.entity_id
_entity_poly.type
_entity_poly.pdbx_seq_one_letter_code
_entity_poly.pdbx_strand_id
1 'polypeptide(L)'
;MNSDRKAAIIVGVLFLLGFAGAFSAVILKPILDDPNLLINLTKNKNLVMLGAFLELVMAFGCANNAIWLYPVLKKHNKFLALGAVGSRIIENVFQIVGTLGLLLLLTLSQEAAKADAPAASTFQTAVALLLTVRFWAPLVFAQIAFCLGTVMYNYVFYHWFNKEKMQYCPGEICDVKARQEIQKTSFLQIGIIFYKRKTIYESDCIHKIRAPRCS
;
A
#
# COMPACT_ATOMS: atom_id res chain seq x y z
N MET A 1 15.79 -25.07 -3.21
CA MET A 1 14.95 -23.93 -3.61
C MET A 1 15.65 -22.64 -3.19
N ASN A 2 15.96 -21.77 -4.14
CA ASN A 2 16.74 -20.54 -3.91
C ASN A 2 16.01 -19.61 -2.91
N SER A 3 16.74 -18.91 -2.03
CA SER A 3 16.15 -18.09 -0.95
C SER A 3 15.17 -17.05 -1.49
N ASP A 4 15.54 -16.40 -2.61
CA ASP A 4 14.73 -15.36 -3.25
C ASP A 4 13.44 -15.94 -3.86
N ARG A 5 13.48 -17.18 -4.38
CA ARG A 5 12.30 -17.87 -4.90
C ARG A 5 11.30 -18.22 -3.78
N LYS A 6 11.80 -18.58 -2.59
CA LYS A 6 10.92 -18.80 -1.43
C LYS A 6 10.22 -17.51 -1.02
N ALA A 7 10.96 -16.41 -0.91
CA ALA A 7 10.41 -15.11 -0.55
C ALA A 7 9.35 -14.64 -1.57
N ALA A 8 9.60 -14.80 -2.86
CA ALA A 8 8.64 -14.44 -3.91
C ALA A 8 7.32 -15.23 -3.80
N ILE A 9 7.38 -16.54 -3.53
CA ILE A 9 6.18 -17.36 -3.32
C ILE A 9 5.41 -16.88 -2.07
N ILE A 10 6.11 -16.63 -0.96
CA ILE A 10 5.48 -16.20 0.29
C ILE A 10 4.79 -14.84 0.11
N VAL A 11 5.44 -13.86 -0.52
CA VAL A 11 4.85 -12.56 -0.83
C VAL A 11 3.63 -12.72 -1.74
N GLY A 12 3.70 -13.59 -2.76
CA GLY A 12 2.55 -13.88 -3.63
C GLY A 12 1.36 -14.44 -2.87
N VAL A 13 1.57 -15.40 -1.97
CA VAL A 13 0.51 -15.98 -1.14
C VAL A 13 -0.08 -14.94 -0.18
N LEU A 14 0.76 -14.14 0.49
CA LEU A 14 0.31 -13.09 1.39
C LEU A 14 -0.48 -11.99 0.66
N PHE A 15 -0.12 -11.67 -0.58
CA PHE A 15 -0.89 -10.77 -1.44
C PHE A 15 -2.28 -11.33 -1.79
N LEU A 16 -2.36 -12.62 -2.15
CA LEU A 16 -3.64 -13.28 -2.42
C LEU A 16 -4.54 -13.33 -1.17
N LEU A 17 -3.96 -13.57 0.01
CA LEU A 17 -4.70 -13.50 1.28
C LEU A 17 -5.23 -12.09 1.55
N GLY A 18 -4.41 -11.05 1.29
CA GLY A 18 -4.83 -9.65 1.35
C GLY A 18 -6.02 -9.37 0.43
N PHE A 19 -5.93 -9.80 -0.83
CA PHE A 19 -6.99 -9.62 -1.81
C PHE A 19 -8.28 -10.35 -1.45
N ALA A 20 -8.17 -11.59 -0.96
CA ALA A 20 -9.33 -12.36 -0.49
C ALA A 20 -10.04 -11.67 0.69
N GLY A 21 -9.26 -11.11 1.62
CA GLY A 21 -9.82 -10.38 2.76
C GLY A 21 -10.51 -9.06 2.39
N ALA A 22 -10.12 -8.42 1.27
CA ALA A 22 -10.79 -7.21 0.76
C ALA A 22 -12.25 -7.44 0.35
N PHE A 23 -12.66 -8.68 0.05
CA PHE A 23 -14.06 -9.03 -0.22
C PHE A 23 -14.98 -8.83 1.00
N SER A 24 -14.42 -8.73 2.21
CA SER A 24 -15.17 -8.36 3.42
C SER A 24 -16.01 -7.09 3.24
N ALA A 25 -15.49 -6.09 2.52
CA ALA A 25 -16.20 -4.84 2.25
C ALA A 25 -17.48 -5.07 1.43
N VAL A 26 -17.44 -5.97 0.44
CA VAL A 26 -18.60 -6.31 -0.40
C VAL A 26 -19.67 -7.04 0.41
N ILE A 27 -19.22 -7.94 1.29
CA ILE A 27 -20.10 -8.73 2.17
C ILE A 27 -20.80 -7.81 3.18
N LEU A 28 -20.09 -6.83 3.75
CA LEU A 28 -20.61 -5.97 4.82
C LEU A 28 -21.40 -4.76 4.34
N LYS A 29 -21.10 -4.24 3.15
CA LYS A 29 -21.76 -3.05 2.61
C LYS A 29 -23.29 -3.08 2.71
N PRO A 30 -24.02 -4.13 2.27
CA PRO A 30 -25.48 -4.14 2.36
C PRO A 30 -26.01 -4.15 3.80
N ILE A 31 -25.22 -4.59 4.78
CA ILE A 31 -25.60 -4.57 6.19
C ILE A 31 -25.39 -3.18 6.79
N LEU A 32 -24.29 -2.52 6.41
CA LEU A 32 -23.88 -1.23 7.00
C LEU A 32 -24.65 -0.04 6.42
N ASP A 33 -25.14 -0.13 5.18
CA ASP A 33 -25.85 0.96 4.50
C ASP A 33 -27.37 1.00 4.82
N ASP A 34 -27.89 0.02 5.58
CA ASP A 34 -29.33 -0.08 5.89
C ASP A 34 -29.74 0.85 7.06
N PRO A 35 -30.84 1.61 6.94
CA PRO A 35 -31.39 2.43 8.04
C PRO A 35 -31.66 1.66 9.34
N ASN A 36 -31.97 0.36 9.25
CA ASN A 36 -32.21 -0.56 10.36
C ASN A 36 -30.96 -1.38 10.74
N LEU A 37 -29.77 -0.75 10.65
CA LEU A 37 -28.46 -1.32 10.94
C LEU A 37 -28.44 -2.30 12.13
N LEU A 38 -28.94 -1.88 13.29
CA LEU A 38 -28.89 -2.68 14.52
C LEU A 38 -29.66 -4.01 14.40
N ILE A 39 -30.79 -4.02 13.72
CA ILE A 39 -31.59 -5.24 13.53
C ILE A 39 -30.86 -6.19 12.57
N ASN A 40 -30.31 -5.64 11.48
CA ASN A 40 -29.60 -6.43 10.47
C ASN A 40 -28.29 -7.02 10.99
N LEU A 41 -27.59 -6.33 11.88
CA LEU A 41 -26.37 -6.84 12.52
C LEU A 41 -26.64 -8.04 13.42
N THR A 42 -27.71 -7.99 14.22
CA THR A 42 -28.10 -9.13 15.07
C THR A 42 -28.57 -10.30 14.21
N LYS A 43 -29.37 -10.05 13.17
CA LYS A 43 -29.85 -11.08 12.24
C LYS A 43 -28.72 -11.77 11.48
N ASN A 44 -27.68 -11.02 11.09
CA ASN A 44 -26.57 -11.51 10.27
C ASN A 44 -25.25 -11.66 11.05
N LYS A 45 -25.31 -11.99 12.34
CA LYS A 45 -24.14 -12.12 13.23
C LYS A 45 -22.98 -12.94 12.62
N ASN A 46 -23.29 -14.09 12.02
CA ASN A 46 -22.27 -14.97 11.41
C ASN A 46 -21.55 -14.29 10.22
N LEU A 47 -22.29 -13.51 9.43
CA LEU A 47 -21.74 -12.79 8.27
C LEU A 47 -20.82 -11.65 8.73
N VAL A 48 -21.20 -10.95 9.79
CA VAL A 48 -20.39 -9.87 10.40
C VAL A 48 -19.10 -10.45 11.00
N MET A 49 -19.19 -11.58 11.71
CA MET A 49 -18.02 -12.28 12.25
C MET A 49 -17.08 -12.77 11.14
N LEU A 50 -17.64 -13.32 10.06
CA LEU A 50 -16.85 -13.73 8.90
C LEU A 50 -16.14 -12.54 8.25
N GLY A 51 -16.83 -11.40 8.08
CA GLY A 51 -16.21 -10.21 7.53
C GLY A 51 -15.13 -9.62 8.43
N ALA A 52 -15.35 -9.58 9.75
CA ALA A 52 -14.32 -9.16 10.70
C ALA A 52 -13.08 -10.07 10.64
N PHE A 53 -13.29 -11.39 10.54
CA PHE A 53 -12.19 -12.34 10.35
C PHE A 53 -11.44 -12.10 9.04
N LEU A 54 -12.15 -11.87 7.94
CA LEU A 54 -11.54 -11.55 6.64
C LEU A 54 -10.75 -10.23 6.67
N GLU A 55 -11.21 -9.22 7.40
CA GLU A 55 -10.45 -7.97 7.60
C GLU A 55 -9.15 -8.20 8.37
N LEU A 56 -9.16 -9.07 9.39
CA LEU A 56 -7.96 -9.43 10.14
C LEU A 56 -6.97 -10.21 9.27
N VAL A 57 -7.46 -11.15 8.44
CA VAL A 57 -6.64 -11.88 7.47
C VAL A 57 -6.03 -10.92 6.45
N MET A 58 -6.80 -9.93 5.98
CA MET A 58 -6.30 -8.88 5.10
C MET A 58 -5.18 -8.08 5.74
N ALA A 59 -5.41 -7.58 6.96
CA ALA A 59 -4.42 -6.81 7.71
C ALA A 59 -3.13 -7.62 7.92
N PHE A 60 -3.25 -8.90 8.29
CA PHE A 60 -2.11 -9.80 8.40
C PHE A 60 -1.36 -9.96 7.07
N GLY A 61 -2.06 -10.21 5.97
CA GLY A 61 -1.46 -10.31 4.64
C GLY A 61 -0.69 -9.04 4.26
N CYS A 62 -1.32 -7.88 4.41
CA CYS A 62 -0.76 -6.57 4.08
C CYS A 62 0.48 -6.23 4.93
N ALA A 63 0.46 -6.49 6.24
CA ALA A 63 1.59 -6.25 7.13
C ALA A 63 2.82 -7.10 6.76
N ASN A 64 2.60 -8.40 6.56
CA ASN A 64 3.68 -9.34 6.31
C ASN A 64 4.30 -9.19 4.92
N ASN A 65 3.52 -8.76 3.92
CA ASN A 65 4.04 -8.45 2.60
C ASN A 65 5.23 -7.47 2.68
N ALA A 66 5.13 -6.46 3.54
CA ALA A 66 6.17 -5.47 3.71
C ALA A 66 7.46 -6.05 4.32
N ILE A 67 7.30 -6.90 5.33
CA ILE A 67 8.38 -7.54 6.08
C ILE A 67 9.16 -8.49 5.17
N TRP A 68 8.45 -9.30 4.37
CA TRP A 68 9.09 -10.24 3.45
C TRP A 68 9.77 -9.57 2.27
N LEU A 69 9.32 -8.37 1.89
CA LEU A 69 9.94 -7.59 0.82
C LEU A 69 11.14 -6.75 1.29
N TYR A 70 11.25 -6.49 2.59
CA TYR A 70 12.36 -5.76 3.21
C TYR A 70 13.77 -6.26 2.82
N PRO A 71 14.10 -7.57 2.87
CA PRO A 71 15.45 -8.06 2.55
C PRO A 71 15.85 -7.80 1.09
N VAL A 72 14.88 -7.68 0.18
CA VAL A 72 15.12 -7.37 -1.24
C VAL A 72 15.39 -5.87 -1.39
N LEU A 73 14.55 -5.02 -0.81
CA LEU A 73 14.61 -3.57 -0.99
C LEU A 73 15.75 -2.90 -0.23
N LYS A 74 16.17 -3.47 0.91
CA LYS A 74 17.28 -2.93 1.70
C LYS A 74 18.62 -2.94 0.96
N LYS A 75 18.74 -3.73 -0.12
CA LYS A 75 19.93 -3.79 -0.98
C LYS A 75 20.13 -2.50 -1.79
N HIS A 76 19.04 -1.76 -2.04
CA HIS A 76 19.07 -0.58 -2.91
C HIS A 76 18.98 0.71 -2.10
N ASN A 77 18.03 0.79 -1.16
CA ASN A 77 17.91 1.93 -0.26
C ASN A 77 17.28 1.50 1.07
N LYS A 78 18.10 1.49 2.14
CA LYS A 78 17.68 1.09 3.48
C LYS A 78 16.63 2.03 4.09
N PHE A 79 16.74 3.33 3.85
CA PHE A 79 15.83 4.33 4.41
C PHE A 79 14.43 4.19 3.83
N LEU A 80 14.31 4.12 2.50
CA LEU A 80 13.03 3.93 1.83
C LEU A 80 12.41 2.55 2.13
N ALA A 81 13.23 1.50 2.25
CA ALA A 81 12.74 0.18 2.63
C ALA A 81 12.15 0.17 4.05
N LEU A 82 12.81 0.81 5.03
CA LEU A 82 12.28 0.93 6.39
C LEU A 82 11.04 1.82 6.44
N GLY A 83 11.02 2.94 5.71
CA GLY A 83 9.86 3.82 5.61
C GLY A 83 8.63 3.10 5.05
N ALA A 84 8.82 2.26 4.02
CA ALA A 84 7.75 1.47 3.44
C ALA A 84 7.20 0.44 4.46
N VAL A 85 8.06 -0.26 5.21
CA VAL A 85 7.61 -1.16 6.28
C VAL A 85 6.87 -0.39 7.38
N GLY A 86 7.40 0.76 7.81
CA GLY A 86 6.75 1.60 8.83
C GLY A 86 5.36 2.07 8.42
N SER A 87 5.21 2.55 7.17
CA SER A 87 3.91 2.96 6.63
C SER A 87 2.89 1.81 6.61
N ARG A 88 3.36 0.58 6.34
CA ARG A 88 2.52 -0.62 6.34
C ARG A 88 2.07 -1.00 7.74
N ILE A 89 2.93 -0.83 8.75
CA ILE A 89 2.52 -1.04 10.14
C ILE A 89 1.44 -0.03 10.53
N ILE A 90 1.62 1.25 10.18
CA ILE A 90 0.65 2.32 10.48
C ILE A 90 -0.70 2.03 9.80
N GLU A 91 -0.71 1.67 8.52
CA GLU A 91 -1.90 1.24 7.78
C GLU A 91 -2.68 0.16 8.56
N ASN A 92 -1.97 -0.88 9.00
CA ASN A 92 -2.58 -2.01 9.68
C ASN A 92 -3.15 -1.66 11.06
N VAL A 93 -2.53 -0.73 11.79
CA VAL A 93 -3.08 -0.24 13.06
C VAL A 93 -4.46 0.39 12.83
N PHE A 94 -4.59 1.28 11.84
CA PHE A 94 -5.87 1.90 11.52
C PHE A 94 -6.89 0.89 10.96
N GLN A 95 -6.43 -0.12 10.22
CA GLN A 95 -7.29 -1.20 9.76
C GLN A 95 -7.88 -2.00 10.93
N ILE A 96 -7.05 -2.36 11.91
CA ILE A 96 -7.49 -3.07 13.12
C ILE A 96 -8.48 -2.21 13.93
N VAL A 97 -8.26 -0.91 14.05
CA VAL A 97 -9.21 0.02 14.69
C VAL A 97 -10.57 -0.01 13.99
N GLY A 98 -10.59 -0.03 12.65
CA GLY A 98 -11.82 -0.18 11.86
C GLY A 98 -12.55 -1.50 12.11
N THR A 99 -11.81 -2.60 12.25
CA THR A 99 -12.38 -3.92 12.57
C THR A 99 -12.90 -3.99 14.01
N LEU A 100 -12.20 -3.38 14.97
CA LEU A 100 -12.69 -3.25 16.34
C LEU A 100 -14.00 -2.44 16.40
N GLY A 101 -14.10 -1.35 15.62
CA GLY A 101 -15.34 -0.58 15.50
C GLY A 101 -16.53 -1.43 15.03
N LEU A 102 -16.31 -2.35 14.09
CA LEU A 102 -17.33 -3.29 13.62
C LEU A 102 -17.76 -4.29 14.71
N LEU A 103 -16.80 -4.85 15.45
CA LEU A 103 -17.10 -5.81 16.52
C LEU A 103 -17.85 -5.13 17.68
N LEU A 104 -17.47 -3.90 18.03
CA LEU A 104 -18.19 -3.11 19.02
C LEU A 104 -19.62 -2.80 18.57
N LEU A 105 -19.82 -2.49 17.29
CA LEU A 105 -21.14 -2.25 16.72
C LEU A 105 -22.03 -3.52 16.78
N LEU A 106 -21.45 -4.69 16.55
CA LEU A 106 -22.14 -5.98 16.71
C LEU A 106 -22.50 -6.25 18.18
N THR A 107 -21.61 -5.97 19.12
CA THR A 107 -21.89 -6.11 20.56
C THR A 107 -23.00 -5.15 20.99
N LEU A 108 -22.94 -3.89 20.54
CA LEU A 108 -23.97 -2.89 20.82
C LEU A 108 -25.34 -3.30 20.28
N SER A 109 -25.37 -3.88 19.08
CA SER A 109 -26.58 -4.43 18.46
C SER A 109 -27.20 -5.56 19.29
N GLN A 110 -26.37 -6.46 19.87
CA GLN A 110 -26.86 -7.54 20.73
C GLN A 110 -27.40 -7.03 22.06
N GLU A 111 -26.80 -6.00 22.65
CA GLU A 111 -27.29 -5.39 23.89
C GLU A 111 -28.56 -4.56 23.64
N ALA A 112 -28.64 -3.84 22.51
CA ALA A 112 -29.83 -3.11 22.12
C ALA A 112 -31.05 -4.04 21.88
N ALA A 113 -30.82 -5.27 21.41
CA ALA A 113 -31.89 -6.26 21.24
C ALA A 113 -32.47 -6.80 22.56
N LYS A 114 -31.75 -6.64 23.68
CA LYS A 114 -32.19 -7.07 25.03
C LYS A 114 -32.82 -5.93 25.84
N ALA A 115 -32.63 -4.68 25.41
CA ALA A 115 -33.03 -3.49 26.15
C ALA A 115 -34.48 -3.07 25.83
N ASP A 116 -35.18 -2.50 26.81
CA ASP A 116 -36.52 -1.95 26.62
C ASP A 116 -36.53 -0.66 25.78
N ALA A 117 -37.67 -0.36 25.14
CA ALA A 117 -37.90 0.74 24.19
C ALA A 117 -37.33 2.13 24.55
N PRO A 118 -37.32 2.62 25.82
CA PRO A 118 -36.77 3.93 26.13
C PRO A 118 -35.23 4.05 26.01
N ALA A 119 -34.49 2.93 25.89
CA ALA A 119 -33.04 2.95 25.71
C ALA A 119 -32.60 3.16 24.24
N ALA A 120 -33.53 3.07 23.29
CA ALA A 120 -33.23 3.09 21.85
C ALA A 120 -32.59 4.41 21.36
N SER A 121 -32.93 5.55 21.97
CA SER A 121 -32.37 6.86 21.62
C SER A 121 -30.91 7.03 22.07
N THR A 122 -30.53 6.43 23.21
CA THR A 122 -29.16 6.49 23.75
C THR A 122 -28.16 5.74 22.86
N PHE A 123 -28.59 4.65 22.23
CA PHE A 123 -27.73 3.85 21.35
C PHE A 123 -27.40 4.53 20.02
N GLN A 124 -28.26 5.42 19.52
CA GLN A 124 -28.07 6.08 18.22
C GLN A 124 -26.78 6.92 18.18
N THR A 125 -26.47 7.64 19.25
CA THR A 125 -25.24 8.45 19.32
C THR A 125 -23.99 7.57 19.30
N ALA A 126 -24.00 6.45 20.03
CA ALA A 126 -22.88 5.51 20.06
C ALA A 126 -22.68 4.83 18.69
N VAL A 127 -23.77 4.44 18.02
CA VAL A 127 -23.75 3.89 16.66
C VAL A 127 -23.16 4.88 15.66
N ALA A 128 -23.60 6.13 15.68
CA ALA A 128 -23.11 7.16 14.78
C ALA A 128 -21.60 7.41 14.96
N LEU A 129 -21.12 7.46 16.21
CA LEU A 129 -19.70 7.61 16.52
C LEU A 129 -18.88 6.40 16.03
N LEU A 130 -19.35 5.18 16.29
CA LEU A 130 -18.66 3.95 15.85
C LEU A 130 -18.61 3.81 14.33
N LEU A 131 -19.70 4.14 13.63
CA LEU A 131 -19.73 4.19 12.16
C LEU A 131 -18.74 5.23 11.62
N THR A 132 -18.68 6.39 12.25
CA THR A 132 -17.72 7.45 11.88
C THR A 132 -16.29 6.94 12.03
N VAL A 133 -15.93 6.36 13.18
CA VAL A 133 -14.59 5.79 13.39
C VAL A 133 -14.28 4.71 12.34
N ARG A 134 -15.24 3.82 12.06
CA ARG A 134 -15.08 2.76 11.05
C ARG A 134 -14.96 3.28 9.63
N PHE A 135 -15.56 4.43 9.31
CA PHE A 135 -15.38 5.06 8.00
C PHE A 135 -13.99 5.71 7.92
N TRP A 136 -13.64 6.58 8.86
CA TRP A 136 -12.43 7.40 8.78
C TRP A 136 -11.13 6.61 8.98
N ALA A 137 -11.08 5.66 9.92
CA ALA A 137 -9.85 4.94 10.25
C ALA A 137 -9.30 4.14 9.03
N PRO A 138 -10.00 3.15 8.49
CA PRO A 138 -9.51 2.39 7.33
C PRO A 138 -9.55 3.18 6.02
N LEU A 139 -10.61 3.95 5.71
CA LEU A 139 -10.72 4.57 4.38
C LEU A 139 -9.82 5.78 4.19
N VAL A 140 -9.53 6.53 5.25
CA VAL A 140 -8.74 7.77 5.15
C VAL A 140 -7.35 7.56 5.71
N PHE A 141 -7.23 7.25 7.00
CA PHE A 141 -5.92 7.17 7.65
C PHE A 141 -5.09 5.99 7.16
N ALA A 142 -5.68 4.79 7.07
CA ALA A 142 -4.97 3.63 6.55
C ALA A 142 -4.62 3.81 5.07
N GLN A 143 -5.53 4.37 4.26
CA GLN A 143 -5.30 4.59 2.83
C GLN A 143 -4.18 5.61 2.55
N ILE A 144 -4.07 6.68 3.34
CA ILE A 144 -2.96 7.63 3.22
C ILE A 144 -1.63 6.92 3.52
N ALA A 145 -1.58 6.11 4.59
CA ALA A 145 -0.40 5.33 4.94
C ALA A 145 -0.04 4.31 3.84
N PHE A 146 -1.04 3.62 3.27
CA PHE A 146 -0.90 2.72 2.13
C PHE A 146 -0.28 3.44 0.91
N CYS A 147 -0.80 4.63 0.56
CA CYS A 147 -0.33 5.42 -0.57
C CYS A 147 1.14 5.84 -0.38
N LEU A 148 1.51 6.33 0.82
CA LEU A 148 2.89 6.68 1.14
C LEU A 148 3.83 5.48 1.00
N GLY A 149 3.46 4.33 1.56
CA GLY A 149 4.25 3.10 1.43
C GLY A 149 4.41 2.64 -0.01
N THR A 150 3.34 2.74 -0.79
CA THR A 150 3.32 2.35 -2.20
C THR A 150 4.21 3.26 -3.04
N VAL A 151 4.22 4.57 -2.80
CA VAL A 151 5.14 5.51 -3.46
C VAL A 151 6.60 5.16 -3.15
N MET A 152 6.91 4.86 -1.89
CA MET A 152 8.27 4.45 -1.50
C MET A 152 8.71 3.16 -2.19
N TYR A 153 7.84 2.14 -2.23
CA TYR A 153 8.12 0.89 -2.97
C TYR A 153 8.35 1.15 -4.45
N ASN A 154 7.43 1.86 -5.09
CA ASN A 154 7.49 2.13 -6.52
C ASN A 154 8.73 2.94 -6.90
N TYR A 155 9.17 3.87 -6.05
CA TYR A 155 10.42 4.60 -6.28
C TYR A 155 11.64 3.67 -6.29
N VAL A 156 11.74 2.76 -5.33
CA VAL A 156 12.86 1.79 -5.26
C VAL A 156 12.81 0.84 -6.46
N PHE A 157 11.63 0.31 -6.78
CA PHE A 157 11.46 -0.58 -7.95
C PHE A 157 11.78 0.12 -9.26
N TYR A 158 11.30 1.36 -9.45
CA TYR A 158 11.57 2.13 -10.65
C TYR A 158 13.07 2.37 -10.83
N HIS A 159 13.79 2.72 -9.76
CA HIS A 159 15.24 2.89 -9.83
C HIS A 159 15.95 1.56 -10.14
N TRP A 160 15.51 0.46 -9.54
CA TRP A 160 16.08 -0.86 -9.81
C TRP A 160 15.92 -1.27 -11.28
N PHE A 161 14.70 -1.22 -11.82
CA PHE A 161 14.43 -1.61 -13.21
C PHE A 161 15.16 -0.71 -14.22
N ASN A 162 15.27 0.59 -13.95
CA ASN A 162 16.02 1.48 -14.84
C ASN A 162 17.54 1.23 -14.83
N LYS A 163 18.10 0.63 -13.76
CA LYS A 163 19.50 0.20 -13.77
C LYS A 163 19.72 -1.01 -14.68
N GLU A 164 18.80 -1.99 -14.67
CA GLU A 164 18.95 -3.19 -15.52
C GLU A 164 18.66 -2.93 -17.00
N LYS A 165 17.77 -1.98 -17.33
CA LYS A 165 17.48 -1.60 -18.73
C LYS A 165 18.64 -0.91 -19.47
N MET A 166 19.78 -0.67 -18.82
CA MET A 166 21.00 -0.16 -19.47
C MET A 166 21.97 -1.29 -19.88
N GLN A 167 21.64 -2.56 -19.63
CA GLN A 167 22.57 -3.68 -19.79
C GLN A 167 22.05 -4.76 -20.75
N TYR A 168 21.34 -4.35 -21.81
CA TYR A 168 20.99 -5.20 -22.94
C TYR A 168 21.53 -4.57 -24.22
N CYS A 169 22.72 -4.98 -24.65
CA CYS A 169 23.21 -4.77 -26.02
C CYS A 169 23.03 -6.10 -26.79
N PRO A 170 21.90 -6.32 -27.49
CA PRO A 170 21.75 -7.46 -28.37
C PRO A 170 22.51 -7.17 -29.66
N GLY A 171 23.70 -7.74 -29.79
CA GLY A 171 24.60 -7.49 -30.91
C GLY A 171 25.69 -6.48 -30.57
N GLU A 172 26.86 -6.63 -31.18
CA GLU A 172 28.15 -5.99 -30.88
C GLU A 172 28.21 -4.45 -31.04
N ILE A 173 27.09 -3.74 -31.01
CA ILE A 173 27.07 -2.29 -31.12
C ILE A 173 26.08 -1.74 -30.09
N CYS A 174 26.63 -1.18 -29.00
CA CYS A 174 25.85 -0.33 -28.12
C CYS A 174 25.64 1.01 -28.83
N ASP A 175 24.51 1.15 -29.52
CA ASP A 175 24.13 2.42 -30.14
C ASP A 175 23.81 3.43 -29.03
N VAL A 176 24.66 4.45 -28.91
CA VAL A 176 24.48 5.54 -27.95
C VAL A 176 23.22 6.28 -28.37
N LYS A 177 22.10 5.94 -27.73
CA LYS A 177 20.78 6.59 -27.77
C LYS A 177 20.81 7.95 -28.47
N ALA A 178 20.77 7.94 -29.79
CA ALA A 178 20.54 9.11 -30.59
C ALA A 178 19.11 9.54 -30.28
N ARG A 179 18.96 10.59 -29.47
CA ARG A 179 17.68 11.22 -29.22
C ARG A 179 17.19 11.76 -30.56
N GLN A 180 16.28 11.03 -31.22
CA GLN A 180 15.49 11.61 -32.29
C GLN A 180 14.56 12.67 -31.69
N GLU A 181 14.57 13.82 -32.35
CA GLU A 181 13.76 14.99 -32.03
C GLU A 181 12.26 14.67 -32.10
N ILE A 182 11.43 15.61 -31.65
CA ILE A 182 9.96 15.61 -31.75
C ILE A 182 9.22 15.01 -30.54
N GLN A 183 9.44 15.58 -29.35
CA GLN A 183 8.30 16.05 -28.54
C GLN A 183 8.65 17.42 -27.95
N LYS A 184 8.09 18.45 -28.58
CA LYS A 184 8.26 19.87 -28.24
C LYS A 184 7.68 20.15 -26.84
N THR A 185 8.53 20.34 -25.85
CA THR A 185 8.20 21.12 -24.65
C THR A 185 8.74 22.53 -24.81
N SER A 186 7.84 23.49 -24.63
CA SER A 186 7.97 24.93 -24.86
C SER A 186 9.33 25.55 -24.48
N PHE A 187 9.82 26.45 -25.33
CA PHE A 187 11.13 27.13 -25.31
C PHE A 187 11.53 27.74 -23.95
N LEU A 188 10.57 28.08 -23.09
CA LEU A 188 10.85 28.67 -21.78
C LEU A 188 11.31 27.67 -20.72
N GLN A 189 10.89 26.40 -20.78
CA GLN A 189 11.29 25.38 -19.79
C GLN A 189 12.71 24.86 -20.00
N ILE A 190 13.27 25.03 -21.21
CA ILE A 190 14.64 24.65 -21.54
C ILE A 190 15.64 25.55 -20.80
N GLY A 191 15.34 26.85 -20.64
CA GLY A 191 16.24 27.81 -19.98
C GLY A 191 16.56 27.46 -18.52
N ILE A 192 15.58 26.96 -17.76
CA ILE A 192 15.74 26.59 -16.35
C ILE A 192 16.59 25.30 -16.22
N ILE A 193 16.46 24.36 -17.15
CA ILE A 193 17.26 23.13 -17.17
C ILE A 193 18.71 23.44 -17.53
N PHE A 194 18.97 24.33 -18.49
CA PHE A 194 20.33 24.70 -18.89
C PHE A 194 21.11 25.43 -17.79
N TYR A 195 20.45 26.31 -17.02
CA TYR A 195 21.15 27.01 -15.94
C TYR A 195 21.62 26.07 -14.83
N LYS A 196 20.85 25.01 -14.53
CA LYS A 196 21.21 24.05 -13.46
C LYS A 196 22.09 22.88 -13.93
N ARG A 197 22.14 22.58 -15.23
CA ARG A 197 23.00 21.50 -15.78
C ARG A 197 24.45 21.92 -15.97
N LYS A 198 24.72 23.21 -16.20
CA LYS A 198 26.07 23.72 -16.48
C LYS A 198 27.02 23.59 -15.30
N THR A 199 26.53 23.55 -14.06
CA THR A 199 27.39 23.48 -12.86
C THR A 199 27.77 22.07 -12.41
N ILE A 200 27.14 21.00 -12.89
CA ILE A 200 27.38 19.63 -12.40
C ILE A 200 28.25 18.79 -13.37
N TYR A 201 28.29 19.13 -14.66
CA TYR A 201 29.00 18.30 -15.66
C TYR A 201 30.47 18.66 -15.86
N GLU A 202 30.94 19.80 -15.33
CA GLU A 202 32.26 20.34 -15.66
C GLU A 202 33.40 19.84 -14.75
N SER A 203 33.09 19.04 -13.72
CA SER A 203 34.09 18.59 -12.73
C SER A 203 34.51 17.10 -12.80
N ASP A 204 33.76 16.22 -13.48
CA ASP A 204 34.04 14.77 -13.46
C ASP A 204 34.64 14.18 -14.75
N CYS A 205 34.88 14.99 -15.80
CA CYS A 205 35.41 14.49 -17.08
C CYS A 205 36.90 14.72 -17.31
N ILE A 206 37.66 15.15 -16.30
CA ILE A 206 39.11 15.32 -16.38
C ILE A 206 39.75 14.58 -15.21
N HIS A 207 39.75 13.25 -15.24
CA HIS A 207 40.89 12.41 -14.84
C HIS A 207 40.47 10.95 -14.67
N LYS A 208 41.18 10.08 -15.41
CA LYS A 208 41.39 8.64 -15.16
C LYS A 208 40.23 7.69 -15.46
N ILE A 209 40.42 6.48 -15.99
CA ILE A 209 41.56 5.70 -16.50
C ILE A 209 40.94 4.51 -17.25
N ARG A 210 41.44 4.25 -18.47
CA ARG A 210 41.69 2.92 -19.07
C ARG A 210 40.53 1.88 -19.00
N ALA A 211 39.84 1.74 -20.13
CA ALA A 211 38.97 0.60 -20.42
C ALA A 211 39.76 -0.73 -20.34
N PRO A 212 39.24 -1.80 -19.71
CA PRO A 212 39.76 -3.13 -19.90
C PRO A 212 39.22 -3.71 -21.22
N ARG A 213 40.15 -4.12 -22.08
CA ARG A 213 39.90 -4.97 -23.26
C ARG A 213 39.35 -6.31 -22.76
N CYS A 214 38.22 -6.76 -23.31
CA CYS A 214 37.77 -8.14 -23.14
C CYS A 214 38.65 -9.04 -24.00
N SER A 215 39.27 -10.05 -23.37
CA SER A 215 39.90 -11.22 -24.00
C SER A 215 39.02 -12.43 -23.77
#